data_AF-A0A1S8A8K7-F1
#
_entry.id   AF-A0A1S8A8K7-F1
#
_cell.length_a   1.000
_cell.length_b   1.000
_cell.length_c   1.000
_cell.angle_alpha   90.00
_cell.angle_beta   90.00
_cell.angle_gamma   90.00
#
_symmetry.space_group_name_H-M   'P 1'
#
loop_
_entity.id
_entity.type
_entity.pdbx_description
1 polymer ?
#
loop_
_entity_poly.entity_id
_entity_poly.type
_entity_poly.pdbx_seq_one_letter_code
_entity_poly.pdbx_strand_id
1 'polypeptide(L)'
;MNTAEANVPDPQIRLLLETTYEALESSGQTIVGLKGSDTAVYVGQMMADYESLMLHDPELMGKYHATDTSRAMTANRVSYFFDWRGPSMTIDTACSSSLVAVHEAVQQLRTGGSRVAIAAGVNLLLGPNPFISESKLQMLSTDGRSRMWDADAKGYARGEGIAAVVLKRLADDEADGDHIECIIRQTEINTDGKTPGITMPSATSQADLMRRCYRRAGFDPLNPVDHPQFFEAHGTGTQAGDPIEAEAISSVFFPEDQGAERNGTEQARKMLVGSIKTVVGHTEGSAGLAGLLKASLALQHGSIPPNLLFETLNPRILPFYTQLHIPTQSMAWPTLPDAKCAARERKQPASGTSLLSCMTRLSEYLHTTDDNSINARDLAHTLYARRSRLQVATAISASSIANLRGRLIEEIQDARKDVEAYFRSNTVRRDPDVPEPKVLGVFTGQGAQWA
;
A
#
# COMPACT_ATOMS: atom_id res chain seq x y z
N MET A 1 23.98 -11.46 -8.63
CA MET A 1 23.60 -12.68 -9.37
C MET A 1 24.50 -12.80 -10.59
N ASN A 2 25.07 -13.97 -10.86
CA ASN A 2 25.72 -14.22 -12.15
C ASN A 2 24.67 -14.53 -13.23
N THR A 3 25.03 -14.46 -14.51
CA THR A 3 24.06 -14.63 -15.62
C THR A 3 23.35 -15.99 -15.62
N ALA A 4 24.02 -17.05 -15.16
CA ALA A 4 23.43 -18.38 -15.05
C ALA A 4 22.39 -18.47 -13.93
N GLU A 5 22.60 -17.75 -12.83
CA GLU A 5 21.65 -17.62 -11.71
C GLU A 5 20.50 -16.66 -12.08
N ALA A 6 20.70 -15.63 -12.90
CA ALA A 6 19.66 -14.63 -13.17
C ALA A 6 18.46 -15.13 -14.01
N ASN A 7 18.62 -16.22 -14.78
CA ASN A 7 17.56 -16.74 -15.66
C ASN A 7 16.65 -17.79 -14.99
N VAL A 8 16.97 -18.22 -13.77
CA VAL A 8 16.29 -19.30 -13.05
C VAL A 8 15.22 -18.83 -12.06
N PRO A 9 15.34 -17.68 -11.37
CA PRO A 9 14.37 -17.27 -10.36
C PRO A 9 13.00 -17.01 -10.94
N ASP A 10 11.99 -17.41 -10.16
CA ASP A 10 10.60 -17.05 -10.39
C ASP A 10 10.54 -15.55 -10.76
N PRO A 11 9.92 -15.18 -11.90
CA PRO A 11 9.76 -13.79 -12.29
C PRO A 11 9.21 -12.89 -11.17
N GLN A 12 8.38 -13.44 -10.27
CA GLN A 12 7.88 -12.73 -9.09
C GLN A 12 9.02 -12.27 -8.17
N ILE A 13 10.05 -13.10 -7.95
CA ILE A 13 11.22 -12.76 -7.12
C ILE A 13 12.07 -11.68 -7.79
N ARG A 14 12.30 -11.80 -9.10
CA ARG A 14 13.12 -10.84 -9.86
C ARG A 14 12.51 -9.45 -9.82
N LEU A 15 11.24 -9.36 -10.17
CA LEU A 15 10.50 -8.10 -10.16
C LEU A 15 10.33 -7.58 -8.73
N LEU A 16 10.16 -8.43 -7.73
CA LEU A 16 10.10 -8.00 -6.33
C LEU A 16 11.40 -7.34 -5.86
N LEU A 17 12.57 -7.83 -6.29
CA LEU A 17 13.86 -7.18 -5.98
C LEU A 17 13.91 -5.76 -6.57
N GLU A 18 13.47 -5.59 -7.81
CA GLU A 18 13.39 -4.29 -8.48
C GLU A 18 12.37 -3.37 -7.79
N THR A 19 11.16 -3.86 -7.52
CA THR A 19 10.11 -3.08 -6.83
C THR A 19 10.51 -2.71 -5.40
N THR A 20 11.22 -3.59 -4.68
CA THR A 20 11.74 -3.27 -3.34
C THR A 20 12.80 -2.17 -3.43
N TYR A 21 13.70 -2.26 -4.42
CA TYR A 21 14.68 -1.19 -4.69
C TYR A 21 13.99 0.15 -4.97
N GLU A 22 12.96 0.15 -5.83
CA GLU A 22 12.18 1.36 -6.15
C GLU A 22 11.45 1.93 -4.93
N ALA A 23 10.95 1.07 -4.03
CA ALA A 23 10.34 1.49 -2.78
C ALA A 23 11.35 2.12 -1.81
N LEU A 24 12.59 1.61 -1.75
CA LEU A 24 13.67 2.26 -1.00
C LEU A 24 14.02 3.62 -1.59
N GLU A 25 14.12 3.74 -2.92
CA GLU A 25 14.36 5.02 -3.60
C GLU A 25 13.26 6.03 -3.29
N SER A 26 12.00 5.60 -3.34
CA SER A 26 10.83 6.44 -3.09
C SER A 26 10.79 6.93 -1.64
N SER A 27 11.08 6.05 -0.67
CA SER A 27 11.16 6.39 0.75
C SER A 27 12.43 7.15 1.16
N GLY A 28 13.40 7.31 0.26
CA GLY A 28 14.68 7.93 0.53
C GLY A 28 15.63 7.08 1.39
N GLN A 29 15.29 5.82 1.67
CA GLN A 29 16.16 4.89 2.38
C GLN A 29 17.29 4.41 1.46
N THR A 30 18.47 4.17 2.03
CA THR A 30 19.63 3.72 1.24
C THR A 30 19.95 2.27 1.53
N ILE A 31 20.36 1.52 0.49
CA ILE A 31 20.85 0.14 0.65
C ILE A 31 22.00 0.08 1.64
N VAL A 32 22.96 1.03 1.53
CA VAL A 32 24.14 1.07 2.40
C VAL A 32 23.75 1.34 3.85
N GLY A 33 22.81 2.27 4.09
CA GLY A 33 22.37 2.62 5.44
C GLY A 33 21.57 1.51 6.15
N LEU A 34 20.89 0.66 5.37
CA LEU A 34 20.16 -0.49 5.91
C LEU A 34 20.96 -1.79 5.85
N LYS A 35 22.17 -1.77 5.29
CA LYS A 35 22.98 -2.98 5.16
C LYS A 35 23.32 -3.53 6.54
N GLY A 36 22.97 -4.78 6.79
CA GLY A 36 23.20 -5.48 8.03
C GLY A 36 22.28 -5.10 9.19
N SER A 37 21.26 -4.27 8.94
CA SER A 37 20.26 -3.87 9.94
C SER A 37 19.28 -5.01 10.26
N ASP A 38 18.42 -4.75 11.24
CA ASP A 38 17.28 -5.57 11.61
C ASP A 38 16.03 -5.34 10.73
N THR A 39 16.19 -4.81 9.51
CA THR A 39 15.07 -4.57 8.59
C THR A 39 14.28 -5.87 8.37
N ALA A 40 12.97 -5.82 8.62
CA ALA A 40 12.08 -6.96 8.40
C ALA A 40 11.50 -6.98 6.99
N VAL A 41 11.16 -8.16 6.47
CA VAL A 41 10.56 -8.36 5.16
C VAL A 41 9.38 -9.32 5.25
N TYR A 42 8.20 -8.85 4.90
CA TYR A 42 6.98 -9.64 4.83
C TYR A 42 6.42 -9.57 3.42
N VAL A 43 6.22 -10.72 2.77
CA VAL A 43 5.74 -10.76 1.37
C VAL A 43 4.49 -11.61 1.27
N GLY A 44 3.39 -11.02 0.82
CA GLY A 44 2.18 -11.75 0.48
C GLY A 44 2.32 -12.46 -0.88
N GLN A 45 2.12 -13.76 -0.91
CA GLN A 45 2.11 -14.55 -2.15
C GLN A 45 1.07 -15.66 -2.07
N MET A 46 0.11 -15.63 -2.99
CA MET A 46 -0.93 -16.66 -3.11
C MET A 46 -0.54 -17.72 -4.16
N MET A 47 -0.07 -17.26 -5.33
CA MET A 47 0.18 -18.13 -6.49
C MET A 47 1.67 -18.52 -6.59
N ALA A 48 1.92 -19.72 -7.14
CA ALA A 48 3.26 -20.26 -7.36
C ALA A 48 3.31 -21.00 -8.71
N ASP A 49 2.77 -20.35 -9.73
CA ASP A 49 2.63 -20.91 -11.08
C ASP A 49 3.99 -21.34 -11.65
N TYR A 50 5.05 -20.54 -11.43
CA TYR A 50 6.38 -20.85 -11.94
C TYR A 50 6.95 -22.14 -11.32
N GLU A 51 6.82 -22.29 -10.00
CA GLU A 51 7.20 -23.52 -9.30
C GLU A 51 6.43 -24.73 -9.87
N SER A 52 5.11 -24.59 -10.05
CA SER A 52 4.27 -25.65 -10.64
C SER A 52 4.70 -26.01 -12.07
N LEU A 53 5.02 -25.03 -12.91
CA LEU A 53 5.50 -25.25 -14.28
C LEU A 53 6.85 -25.97 -14.31
N MET A 54 7.79 -25.60 -13.44
CA MET A 54 9.09 -26.26 -13.34
C MET A 54 8.97 -27.70 -12.84
N LEU A 55 8.01 -28.00 -11.96
CA LEU A 55 7.74 -29.37 -11.49
C LEU A 55 7.22 -30.31 -12.60
N HIS A 56 6.66 -29.77 -13.70
CA HIS A 56 6.18 -30.58 -14.81
C HIS A 56 7.31 -31.10 -15.72
N ASP A 57 8.50 -30.49 -15.68
CA ASP A 57 9.67 -30.93 -16.43
C ASP A 57 10.91 -30.99 -15.53
N PRO A 58 11.14 -32.14 -14.85
CA PRO A 58 12.27 -32.30 -13.94
C PRO A 58 13.65 -32.10 -14.59
N GLU A 59 13.77 -32.22 -15.91
CA GLU A 59 15.03 -31.98 -16.62
C GLU A 59 15.44 -30.49 -16.59
N LEU A 60 14.49 -29.58 -16.40
CA LEU A 60 14.73 -28.15 -16.25
C LEU A 60 15.14 -27.75 -14.82
N MET A 61 15.13 -28.67 -13.86
CA MET A 61 15.53 -28.40 -12.47
C MET A 61 17.06 -28.29 -12.35
N GLY A 62 17.56 -27.08 -12.57
CA GLY A 62 18.96 -26.75 -12.36
C GLY A 62 19.36 -26.65 -10.89
N LYS A 63 20.67 -26.48 -10.66
CA LYS A 63 21.29 -26.32 -9.33
C LYS A 63 20.58 -25.33 -8.39
N TYR A 64 20.01 -24.26 -8.94
CA TYR A 64 19.42 -23.18 -8.16
C TYR A 64 17.92 -23.31 -7.92
N HIS A 65 17.23 -24.31 -8.51
CA HIS A 65 15.78 -24.46 -8.45
C HIS A 65 15.22 -24.27 -7.03
N ALA A 66 15.72 -25.03 -6.05
CA ALA A 66 15.26 -24.94 -4.66
C ALA A 66 15.42 -23.54 -4.02
N THR A 67 16.44 -22.78 -4.43
CA THR A 67 16.75 -21.43 -3.92
C THR A 67 16.12 -20.30 -4.72
N ASP A 68 15.44 -20.62 -5.82
CA ASP A 68 14.97 -19.64 -6.81
C ASP A 68 13.49 -19.77 -7.18
N THR A 69 12.84 -20.88 -6.83
CA THR A 69 11.40 -21.09 -7.11
C THR A 69 10.56 -21.35 -5.88
N SER A 70 11.17 -21.74 -4.75
CA SER A 70 10.44 -21.99 -3.51
C SER A 70 9.77 -20.72 -3.00
N ARG A 71 8.51 -20.81 -2.54
CA ARG A 71 7.78 -19.68 -1.95
C ARG A 71 8.53 -19.01 -0.80
N ALA A 72 9.29 -19.76 0.00
CA ALA A 72 10.08 -19.20 1.08
C ALA A 72 11.18 -18.25 0.56
N MET A 73 11.61 -18.40 -0.69
CA MET A 73 12.65 -17.57 -1.30
C MET A 73 12.12 -16.20 -1.70
N THR A 74 10.81 -16.00 -1.83
CA THR A 74 10.24 -14.70 -2.20
C THR A 74 10.62 -13.59 -1.23
N ALA A 75 10.43 -13.80 0.08
CA ALA A 75 10.93 -12.84 1.09
C ALA A 75 12.45 -12.97 1.31
N ASN A 76 12.96 -14.21 1.38
CA ASN A 76 14.35 -14.43 1.77
C ASN A 76 15.37 -13.94 0.74
N ARG A 77 15.05 -13.94 -0.57
CA ARG A 77 15.92 -13.38 -1.61
C ARG A 77 16.05 -11.86 -1.48
N VAL A 78 14.98 -11.17 -1.07
CA VAL A 78 15.03 -9.74 -0.74
C VAL A 78 15.99 -9.50 0.43
N SER A 79 15.77 -10.17 1.56
CA SER A 79 16.63 -10.03 2.73
C SER A 79 18.09 -10.39 2.45
N TYR A 80 18.32 -11.47 1.70
CA TYR A 80 19.66 -11.89 1.30
C TYR A 80 20.35 -10.86 0.40
N PHE A 81 19.64 -10.31 -0.59
CA PHE A 81 20.21 -9.35 -1.53
C PHE A 81 20.60 -8.04 -0.86
N PHE A 82 19.75 -7.53 0.03
CA PHE A 82 19.99 -6.25 0.73
C PHE A 82 20.75 -6.40 2.07
N ASP A 83 21.13 -7.63 2.46
CA ASP A 83 21.77 -7.98 3.74
C ASP A 83 20.95 -7.51 4.96
N TRP A 84 19.65 -7.82 4.97
CA TRP A 84 18.75 -7.52 6.08
C TRP A 84 18.60 -8.72 7.01
N ARG A 85 18.64 -8.47 8.31
CA ARG A 85 18.71 -9.50 9.37
C ARG A 85 17.49 -9.52 10.29
N GLY A 86 16.43 -8.79 9.95
CA GLY A 86 15.13 -8.90 10.61
C GLY A 86 14.35 -10.14 10.16
N PRO A 87 13.13 -10.35 10.69
CA PRO A 87 12.25 -11.41 10.22
C PRO A 87 12.02 -11.35 8.71
N SER A 88 12.05 -12.49 8.04
CA SER A 88 11.81 -12.59 6.60
C SER A 88 10.82 -13.72 6.31
N MET A 89 9.60 -13.37 5.91
CA MET A 89 8.51 -14.32 5.79
C MET A 89 7.68 -14.10 4.52
N THR A 90 7.45 -15.18 3.79
CA THR A 90 6.41 -15.24 2.75
C THR A 90 5.11 -15.72 3.41
N ILE A 91 4.02 -15.00 3.19
CA ILE A 91 2.72 -15.21 3.82
C ILE A 91 1.71 -15.56 2.72
N ASP A 92 0.98 -16.66 2.91
CA ASP A 92 -0.15 -17.05 2.07
C ASP A 92 -1.41 -17.13 2.92
N THR A 93 -2.24 -16.10 2.81
CA THR A 93 -3.62 -16.08 3.29
C THR A 93 -4.57 -15.81 2.13
N ALA A 94 -4.22 -16.31 0.94
CA ALA A 94 -4.89 -16.06 -0.32
C ALA A 94 -4.97 -14.56 -0.65
N CYS A 95 -6.16 -14.04 -0.98
CA CYS A 95 -6.37 -12.68 -1.45
C CYS A 95 -5.92 -11.59 -0.43
N SER A 96 -5.91 -11.91 0.87
CA SER A 96 -5.51 -10.98 1.94
C SER A 96 -4.01 -10.94 2.22
N SER A 97 -3.22 -11.81 1.56
CA SER A 97 -1.79 -12.06 1.89
C SER A 97 -0.97 -10.78 2.07
N SER A 98 -1.07 -9.82 1.14
CA SER A 98 -0.28 -8.58 1.26
C SER A 98 -0.74 -7.65 2.38
N LEU A 99 -2.02 -7.67 2.79
CA LEU A 99 -2.46 -6.91 3.98
C LEU A 99 -2.08 -7.60 5.28
N VAL A 100 -2.01 -8.94 5.29
CA VAL A 100 -1.41 -9.67 6.43
C VAL A 100 0.09 -9.38 6.51
N ALA A 101 0.79 -9.28 5.38
CA ALA A 101 2.18 -8.81 5.37
C ALA A 101 2.34 -7.40 5.94
N VAL A 102 1.43 -6.46 5.60
CA VAL A 102 1.39 -5.13 6.23
C VAL A 102 1.11 -5.23 7.73
N HIS A 103 0.18 -6.09 8.15
CA HIS A 103 -0.11 -6.32 9.57
C HIS A 103 1.13 -6.76 10.32
N GLU A 104 1.81 -7.83 9.88
CA GLU A 104 3.01 -8.33 10.54
C GLU A 104 4.15 -7.29 10.56
N ALA A 105 4.31 -6.52 9.48
CA ALA A 105 5.26 -5.40 9.45
C ALA A 105 4.92 -4.33 10.50
N VAL A 106 3.65 -3.92 10.61
CA VAL A 106 3.18 -2.95 11.61
C VAL A 106 3.40 -3.49 13.03
N GLN A 107 3.13 -4.77 13.27
CA GLN A 107 3.32 -5.40 14.56
C GLN A 107 4.80 -5.44 14.96
N GLN A 108 5.68 -5.83 14.02
CA GLN A 108 7.13 -5.85 14.22
C GLN A 108 7.72 -4.48 14.54
N LEU A 109 7.24 -3.42 13.87
CA LEU A 109 7.64 -2.04 14.17
C LEU A 109 7.16 -1.61 15.55
N ARG A 110 5.90 -1.93 15.92
CA ARG A 110 5.31 -1.54 17.20
C ARG A 110 5.97 -2.21 18.40
N THR A 111 6.40 -3.46 18.27
CA THR A 111 7.17 -4.17 19.32
C THR A 111 8.62 -3.69 19.40
N GLY A 112 9.09 -2.92 18.42
CA GLY A 112 10.47 -2.46 18.34
C GLY A 112 11.44 -3.56 17.91
N GLY A 113 10.93 -4.66 17.33
CA GLY A 113 11.78 -5.74 16.81
C GLY A 113 12.52 -5.39 15.53
N SER A 114 12.06 -4.35 14.82
CA SER A 114 12.74 -3.73 13.69
C SER A 114 12.46 -2.23 13.67
N ARG A 115 13.39 -1.43 13.16
CA ARG A 115 13.16 0.01 12.92
C ARG A 115 12.54 0.30 11.55
N VAL A 116 12.82 -0.56 10.57
CA VAL A 116 12.29 -0.50 9.20
C VAL A 116 11.68 -1.86 8.87
N ALA A 117 10.54 -1.87 8.19
CA ALA A 117 9.92 -3.09 7.68
C ALA A 117 9.45 -2.89 6.25
N ILE A 118 9.69 -3.89 5.40
CA ILE A 118 9.16 -3.99 4.05
C ILE A 118 7.92 -4.87 4.10
N ALA A 119 6.80 -4.36 3.62
CA ALA A 119 5.63 -5.17 3.31
C ALA A 119 5.43 -5.17 1.80
N ALA A 120 5.34 -6.35 1.21
CA ALA A 120 5.20 -6.51 -0.23
C ALA A 120 4.12 -7.55 -0.58
N GLY A 121 3.75 -7.58 -1.86
CA GLY A 121 2.79 -8.52 -2.42
C GLY A 121 3.17 -8.83 -3.86
N VAL A 122 3.05 -10.09 -4.26
CA VAL A 122 3.38 -10.54 -5.62
C VAL A 122 2.23 -11.37 -6.20
N ASN A 123 1.97 -11.16 -7.49
CA ASN A 123 1.13 -12.03 -8.29
C ASN A 123 1.46 -11.92 -9.78
N LEU A 124 1.75 -13.05 -10.42
CA LEU A 124 1.89 -13.18 -11.87
C LEU A 124 1.09 -14.40 -12.39
N LEU A 125 0.50 -14.25 -13.57
CA LEU A 125 -0.38 -15.22 -14.22
C LEU A 125 0.42 -16.02 -15.24
N LEU A 126 1.27 -16.93 -14.76
CA LEU A 126 2.24 -17.63 -15.61
C LEU A 126 1.71 -18.94 -16.19
N GLY A 127 0.68 -19.54 -15.58
CA GLY A 127 0.13 -20.83 -16.00
C GLY A 127 -1.40 -20.87 -16.07
N PRO A 128 -1.97 -21.85 -16.79
CA PRO A 128 -3.41 -22.01 -16.91
C PRO A 128 -4.06 -22.67 -15.66
N ASN A 129 -3.26 -23.34 -14.82
CA ASN A 129 -3.78 -24.17 -13.72
C ASN A 129 -4.67 -23.40 -12.72
N PRO A 130 -4.30 -22.19 -12.26
CA PRO A 130 -5.20 -21.47 -11.36
C PRO A 130 -6.43 -20.94 -12.11
N PHE A 131 -6.33 -20.54 -13.39
CA PHE A 131 -7.54 -20.18 -14.18
C PHE A 131 -8.54 -21.34 -14.24
N ILE A 132 -8.07 -22.56 -14.49
CA ILE A 132 -8.92 -23.75 -14.53
C ILE A 132 -9.54 -24.02 -13.16
N SER A 133 -8.76 -23.92 -12.09
CA SER A 133 -9.20 -24.19 -10.72
C SER A 133 -10.26 -23.18 -10.26
N GLU A 134 -9.99 -21.89 -10.43
CA GLU A 134 -10.92 -20.82 -10.05
C GLU A 134 -12.18 -20.79 -10.94
N SER A 135 -12.07 -21.18 -12.22
CA SER A 135 -13.24 -21.36 -13.08
C SER A 135 -14.15 -22.48 -12.60
N LYS A 136 -13.57 -23.60 -12.10
CA LYS A 136 -14.35 -24.70 -11.52
C LYS A 136 -15.03 -24.31 -10.22
N LEU A 137 -14.46 -23.37 -9.47
CA LEU A 137 -15.09 -22.74 -8.30
C LEU A 137 -16.11 -21.66 -8.67
N GLN A 138 -16.28 -21.36 -9.97
CA GLN A 138 -17.14 -20.29 -10.49
C GLN A 138 -16.82 -18.91 -9.90
N MET A 139 -15.55 -18.68 -9.56
CA MET A 139 -15.09 -17.41 -9.00
C MET A 139 -14.73 -16.37 -10.08
N LEU A 140 -14.34 -16.83 -11.26
CA LEU A 140 -13.92 -15.95 -12.36
C LEU A 140 -15.11 -15.42 -13.14
N SER A 141 -15.06 -14.12 -13.47
CA SER A 141 -16.03 -13.53 -14.39
C SER A 141 -15.86 -14.10 -15.80
N THR A 142 -16.99 -14.40 -16.45
CA THR A 142 -17.03 -14.91 -17.83
C THR A 142 -16.55 -13.89 -18.87
N ASP A 143 -16.56 -12.59 -18.53
CA ASP A 143 -16.09 -11.51 -19.40
C ASP A 143 -14.73 -10.92 -18.98
N GLY A 144 -14.07 -11.54 -17.99
CA GLY A 144 -12.78 -11.10 -17.48
C GLY A 144 -12.82 -9.71 -16.85
N ARG A 145 -13.94 -9.31 -16.23
CA ARG A 145 -14.09 -8.03 -15.52
C ARG A 145 -14.60 -8.20 -14.08
N SER A 146 -14.09 -7.39 -13.16
CA SER A 146 -14.58 -7.30 -11.78
C SER A 146 -15.55 -6.12 -11.65
N ARG A 147 -16.86 -6.39 -11.48
CA ARG A 147 -17.91 -5.36 -11.41
C ARG A 147 -18.42 -5.21 -9.98
N MET A 148 -17.70 -4.46 -9.16
CA MET A 148 -18.07 -4.29 -7.75
C MET A 148 -19.49 -3.71 -7.63
N TRP A 149 -20.35 -4.44 -6.92
CA TRP A 149 -21.73 -4.08 -6.54
C TRP A 149 -22.72 -3.89 -7.71
N ASP A 150 -22.30 -4.18 -8.94
CA ASP A 150 -23.15 -4.12 -10.11
C ASP A 150 -24.09 -5.34 -10.21
N ALA A 151 -25.25 -5.17 -10.84
CA ALA A 151 -26.21 -6.24 -11.08
C ALA A 151 -25.69 -7.30 -12.06
N ASP A 152 -24.79 -6.92 -12.99
CA ASP A 152 -24.15 -7.83 -13.94
C ASP A 152 -22.83 -8.42 -13.42
N ALA A 153 -22.57 -8.31 -12.12
CA ALA A 153 -21.41 -8.91 -11.47
C ALA A 153 -21.46 -10.45 -11.58
N LYS A 154 -20.37 -11.05 -12.09
CA LYS A 154 -20.28 -12.48 -12.47
C LYS A 154 -19.05 -13.20 -11.89
N GLY A 155 -18.35 -12.57 -10.94
CA GLY A 155 -17.05 -13.01 -10.47
C GLY A 155 -15.99 -11.93 -10.69
N TYR A 156 -14.73 -12.28 -10.46
CA TYR A 156 -13.61 -11.36 -10.62
C TYR A 156 -12.77 -11.65 -11.87
N ALA A 157 -12.10 -10.62 -12.38
CA ALA A 157 -11.01 -10.76 -13.33
C ALA A 157 -9.70 -11.02 -12.59
N ARG A 158 -8.88 -11.99 -13.00
CA ARG A 158 -7.52 -12.12 -12.45
C ARG A 158 -6.65 -10.96 -12.95
N GLY A 159 -5.76 -10.47 -12.10
CA GLY A 159 -4.82 -9.40 -12.42
C GLY A 159 -3.40 -9.75 -11.96
N GLU A 160 -2.42 -9.06 -12.53
CA GLU A 160 -1.01 -9.16 -12.15
C GLU A 160 -0.59 -7.91 -11.36
N GLY A 161 0.32 -8.07 -10.41
CA GLY A 161 0.81 -6.95 -9.65
C GLY A 161 1.93 -7.33 -8.70
N ILE A 162 2.92 -6.44 -8.62
CA ILE A 162 3.99 -6.50 -7.63
C ILE A 162 4.06 -5.13 -6.98
N ALA A 163 3.97 -5.11 -5.66
CA ALA A 163 3.95 -3.89 -4.88
C ALA A 163 4.78 -4.07 -3.61
N ALA A 164 5.49 -3.01 -3.20
CA ALA A 164 6.21 -2.95 -1.95
C ALA A 164 6.00 -1.58 -1.29
N VAL A 165 5.89 -1.56 0.03
CA VAL A 165 5.86 -0.36 0.85
C VAL A 165 6.94 -0.43 1.93
N VAL A 166 7.57 0.70 2.21
CA VAL A 166 8.52 0.86 3.31
C VAL A 166 7.79 1.45 4.50
N LEU A 167 7.84 0.77 5.63
CA LEU A 167 7.14 1.15 6.85
C LEU A 167 8.14 1.42 7.97
N LYS A 168 7.86 2.48 8.73
CA LYS A 168 8.56 2.87 9.95
C LYS A 168 7.54 3.32 11.01
N ARG A 169 7.98 3.44 12.26
CA ARG A 169 7.16 4.14 13.26
C ARG A 169 7.20 5.64 12.94
N LEU A 170 6.06 6.30 13.12
CA LEU A 170 5.95 7.76 12.92
C LEU A 170 7.05 8.54 13.66
N ALA A 171 7.37 8.17 14.90
CA ALA A 171 8.42 8.83 15.67
C ALA A 171 9.83 8.64 15.06
N ASP A 172 10.10 7.49 14.42
CA ASP A 172 11.37 7.23 13.75
C ASP A 172 11.42 7.98 12.40
N ASP A 173 10.30 8.15 11.70
CA ASP A 173 10.22 8.99 10.49
C ASP A 173 10.43 10.46 10.82
N GLU A 174 9.79 10.96 11.88
CA GLU A 174 9.97 12.34 12.37
C GLU A 174 11.41 12.60 12.82
N ALA A 175 12.02 11.64 13.53
CA ALA A 175 13.41 11.75 13.98
C ALA A 175 14.42 11.74 12.82
N ASP A 176 14.17 10.93 11.78
CA ASP A 176 15.05 10.82 10.62
C ASP A 176 14.80 11.90 9.56
N GLY A 177 13.75 12.70 9.75
CA GLY A 177 13.28 13.64 8.75
C GLY A 177 12.89 12.93 7.46
N ASP A 178 12.22 11.79 7.54
CA ASP A 178 11.71 11.10 6.35
C ASP A 178 10.44 11.77 5.83
N HIS A 179 10.14 11.58 4.55
CA HIS A 179 8.86 11.99 3.99
C HIS A 179 7.79 10.96 4.33
N ILE A 180 6.71 11.41 4.97
CA ILE A 180 5.60 10.54 5.35
C ILE A 180 4.53 10.64 4.27
N GLU A 181 4.34 9.58 3.48
CA GLU A 181 3.28 9.54 2.47
C GLU A 181 1.89 9.40 3.09
N CYS A 182 1.78 8.53 4.09
CA CYS A 182 0.54 8.24 4.78
C CYS A 182 0.79 7.62 6.16
N ILE A 183 -0.22 7.68 7.03
CA ILE A 183 -0.15 7.08 8.37
C ILE A 183 -1.12 5.92 8.47
N ILE A 184 -0.61 4.71 8.72
CA ILE A 184 -1.43 3.54 9.08
C ILE A 184 -1.81 3.65 10.55
N ARG A 185 -3.10 3.93 10.82
CA ARG A 185 -3.60 4.05 12.21
C ARG A 185 -3.72 2.71 12.92
N GLN A 186 -4.31 1.73 12.23
CA GLN A 186 -4.52 0.40 12.78
C GLN A 186 -4.67 -0.64 11.67
N THR A 187 -4.30 -1.87 12.00
CA THR A 187 -4.47 -3.07 11.17
C THR A 187 -5.02 -4.17 12.07
N GLU A 188 -5.90 -5.02 11.56
CA GLU A 188 -6.38 -6.21 12.27
C GLU A 188 -6.54 -7.38 11.29
N ILE A 189 -6.49 -8.59 11.84
CA ILE A 189 -6.71 -9.85 11.11
C ILE A 189 -7.69 -10.74 11.88
N ASN A 190 -8.46 -11.58 11.19
CA ASN A 190 -9.24 -12.68 11.75
C ASN A 190 -9.59 -13.73 10.68
N THR A 191 -10.36 -14.72 11.12
CA THR A 191 -10.94 -15.82 10.35
C THR A 191 -12.46 -15.68 10.32
N ASP A 192 -13.08 -16.16 9.23
CA ASP A 192 -14.54 -16.27 9.15
C ASP A 192 -15.07 -17.44 10.00
N GLY A 193 -14.22 -18.40 10.34
CA GLY A 193 -14.56 -19.58 11.12
C GLY A 193 -15.44 -20.53 10.31
N LYS A 194 -16.47 -21.08 10.96
CA LYS A 194 -17.39 -22.02 10.31
C LYS A 194 -18.51 -21.27 9.57
N THR A 195 -18.44 -21.26 8.25
CA THR A 195 -19.50 -20.75 7.36
C THR A 195 -20.19 -21.90 6.60
N PRO A 196 -21.30 -21.65 5.86
CA PRO A 196 -22.01 -22.70 5.10
C PRO A 196 -21.15 -23.45 4.06
N GLY A 197 -20.05 -22.85 3.60
CA GLY A 197 -19.08 -23.48 2.72
C GLY A 197 -17.71 -22.84 2.93
N ILE A 198 -16.62 -23.58 2.74
CA ILE A 198 -15.26 -23.11 3.09
C ILE A 198 -14.84 -21.79 2.41
N THR A 199 -15.47 -21.45 1.28
CA THR A 199 -15.23 -20.23 0.50
C THR A 199 -16.31 -19.15 0.69
N MET A 200 -17.33 -19.40 1.51
CA MET A 200 -18.43 -18.46 1.73
C MET A 200 -18.05 -17.45 2.81
N PRO A 201 -18.17 -16.14 2.54
CA PRO A 201 -17.78 -15.11 3.50
C PRO A 201 -18.79 -14.92 4.63
N SER A 202 -18.35 -14.29 5.72
CA SER A 202 -19.19 -13.97 6.90
C SER A 202 -19.32 -12.47 7.16
N ALA A 203 -20.55 -11.92 7.04
CA ALA A 203 -20.81 -10.51 7.34
C ALA A 203 -20.48 -10.18 8.81
N THR A 204 -20.81 -11.09 9.73
CA THR A 204 -20.53 -10.95 11.16
C THR A 204 -19.02 -10.89 11.43
N SER A 205 -18.24 -11.78 10.82
CA SER A 205 -16.79 -11.85 11.05
C SER A 205 -16.08 -10.61 10.47
N GLN A 206 -16.53 -10.11 9.32
CA GLN A 206 -16.05 -8.84 8.75
C GLN A 206 -16.43 -7.64 9.61
N ALA A 207 -17.66 -7.58 10.13
CA ALA A 207 -18.12 -6.54 11.04
C ALA A 207 -17.32 -6.53 12.35
N ASP A 208 -17.04 -7.69 12.92
CA ASP A 208 -16.23 -7.81 14.13
C ASP A 208 -14.78 -7.40 13.92
N LEU A 209 -14.20 -7.73 12.75
CA LEU A 209 -12.89 -7.23 12.36
C LEU A 209 -12.85 -5.71 12.32
N MET A 210 -13.84 -5.09 11.65
CA MET A 210 -14.01 -3.64 11.58
C MET A 210 -14.13 -3.00 12.97
N ARG A 211 -15.03 -3.49 13.81
CA ARG A 211 -15.23 -2.97 15.17
C ARG A 211 -13.97 -3.11 16.04
N ARG A 212 -13.27 -4.25 15.95
CA ARG A 212 -12.00 -4.44 16.67
C ARG A 212 -10.93 -3.44 16.21
N CYS A 213 -10.81 -3.24 14.90
CA CYS A 213 -9.84 -2.33 14.33
C CYS A 213 -10.09 -0.88 14.77
N TYR A 214 -11.35 -0.42 14.68
CA TYR A 214 -11.76 0.90 15.16
C TYR A 214 -11.49 1.08 16.65
N ARG A 215 -11.93 0.13 17.49
CA ARG A 215 -11.70 0.18 18.93
C ARG A 215 -10.21 0.25 19.28
N ARG A 216 -9.37 -0.55 18.63
CA ARG A 216 -7.91 -0.54 18.86
C ARG A 216 -7.22 0.69 18.26
N ALA A 217 -7.86 1.38 17.31
CA ALA A 217 -7.41 2.68 16.81
C ALA A 217 -7.82 3.85 17.72
N GLY A 218 -8.67 3.60 18.72
CA GLY A 218 -9.27 4.62 19.59
C GLY A 218 -10.38 5.41 18.89
N PHE A 219 -11.03 4.83 17.87
CA PHE A 219 -12.13 5.42 17.12
C PHE A 219 -13.47 4.75 17.47
N ASP A 220 -14.55 5.51 17.35
CA ASP A 220 -15.91 5.00 17.48
C ASP A 220 -16.56 4.89 16.10
N PRO A 221 -16.84 3.68 15.58
CA PRO A 221 -17.48 3.51 14.28
C PRO A 221 -18.92 4.04 14.25
N LEU A 222 -19.53 4.36 15.39
CA LEU A 222 -20.86 4.98 15.47
C LEU A 222 -20.80 6.51 15.45
N ASN A 223 -19.60 7.08 15.60
CA ASN A 223 -19.38 8.51 15.55
C ASN A 223 -19.12 8.94 14.09
N PRO A 224 -19.99 9.74 13.46
CA PRO A 224 -19.84 10.12 12.05
C PRO A 224 -18.55 10.89 11.73
N VAL A 225 -17.84 11.44 12.72
CA VAL A 225 -16.54 12.11 12.51
C VAL A 225 -15.37 11.13 12.40
N ASP A 226 -15.52 9.91 12.92
CA ASP A 226 -14.54 8.83 12.86
C ASP A 226 -14.77 7.93 11.63
N HIS A 227 -15.88 8.12 10.91
CA HIS A 227 -16.15 7.41 9.67
C HIS A 227 -15.05 7.70 8.63
N PRO A 228 -14.64 6.69 7.84
CA PRO A 228 -13.76 6.92 6.73
C PRO A 228 -14.51 7.73 5.66
N GLN A 229 -13.83 8.70 5.06
CA GLN A 229 -14.38 9.51 3.97
C GLN A 229 -14.47 8.70 2.67
N PHE A 230 -13.61 7.69 2.54
CA PHE A 230 -13.57 6.72 1.47
C PHE A 230 -13.19 5.35 2.05
N PHE A 231 -13.93 4.31 1.66
CA PHE A 231 -13.69 2.93 2.03
C PHE A 231 -13.23 2.15 0.79
N GLU A 232 -11.97 1.75 0.75
CA GLU A 232 -11.45 0.85 -0.27
C GLU A 232 -11.84 -0.59 0.10
N ALA A 233 -12.88 -1.08 -0.55
CA ALA A 233 -13.47 -2.39 -0.32
C ALA A 233 -12.63 -3.52 -0.95
N HIS A 234 -12.88 -4.75 -0.51
CA HIS A 234 -12.44 -5.94 -1.22
C HIS A 234 -13.10 -5.99 -2.61
N GLY A 235 -14.42 -5.83 -2.70
CA GLY A 235 -15.11 -5.43 -3.92
C GLY A 235 -14.78 -6.26 -5.14
N THR A 236 -15.02 -7.58 -5.05
CA THR A 236 -14.63 -8.55 -6.08
C THR A 236 -15.52 -8.56 -7.31
N GLY A 237 -16.77 -8.10 -7.20
CA GLY A 237 -17.77 -8.34 -8.23
C GLY A 237 -18.32 -9.76 -8.19
N THR A 238 -18.25 -10.43 -7.02
CA THR A 238 -18.86 -11.75 -6.85
C THR A 238 -20.29 -11.61 -6.37
N GLN A 239 -21.18 -12.43 -6.91
CA GLN A 239 -22.60 -12.39 -6.54
C GLN A 239 -22.82 -12.74 -5.06
N ALA A 240 -21.97 -13.56 -4.45
CA ALA A 240 -22.09 -13.92 -3.04
C ALA A 240 -21.39 -12.90 -2.13
N GLY A 241 -20.16 -12.50 -2.45
CA GLY A 241 -19.32 -11.69 -1.56
C GLY A 241 -19.75 -10.23 -1.46
N ASP A 242 -20.10 -9.61 -2.59
CA ASP A 242 -20.39 -8.17 -2.62
C ASP A 242 -21.58 -7.77 -1.71
N PRO A 243 -22.72 -8.49 -1.67
CA PRO A 243 -23.78 -8.21 -0.69
C PRO A 243 -23.36 -8.39 0.77
N ILE A 244 -22.55 -9.42 1.06
CA ILE A 244 -22.08 -9.73 2.42
C ILE A 244 -21.13 -8.64 2.92
N GLU A 245 -20.26 -8.14 2.05
CA GLU A 245 -19.37 -7.02 2.36
C GLU A 245 -20.15 -5.72 2.61
N ALA A 246 -21.13 -5.40 1.76
CA ALA A 246 -21.97 -4.22 1.93
C ALA A 246 -22.78 -4.26 3.25
N GLU A 247 -23.35 -5.42 3.58
CA GLU A 247 -24.03 -5.66 4.85
C GLU A 247 -23.10 -5.44 6.04
N ALA A 248 -21.89 -6.03 5.99
CA ALA A 248 -20.91 -5.91 7.06
C ALA A 248 -20.54 -4.43 7.32
N ILE A 249 -20.22 -3.67 6.26
CA ILE A 249 -19.87 -2.24 6.36
C ILE A 249 -21.05 -1.46 6.93
N SER A 250 -22.26 -1.65 6.40
CA SER A 250 -23.45 -0.95 6.88
C SER A 250 -23.75 -1.25 8.35
N SER A 251 -23.64 -2.50 8.79
CA SER A 251 -23.89 -2.91 10.18
C SER A 251 -22.92 -2.31 11.21
N VAL A 252 -21.75 -1.84 10.76
CA VAL A 252 -20.73 -1.24 11.63
C VAL A 252 -20.92 0.26 11.74
N PHE A 253 -21.07 0.94 10.62
CA PHE A 253 -21.08 2.41 10.55
C PHE A 253 -22.47 3.01 10.61
N PHE A 254 -23.50 2.22 10.34
CA PHE A 254 -24.87 2.71 10.23
C PHE A 254 -25.91 1.68 10.75
N PRO A 255 -25.79 1.22 12.01
CA PRO A 255 -26.77 0.28 12.56
C PRO A 255 -28.17 0.90 12.62
N GLU A 256 -29.20 0.12 12.29
CA GLU A 256 -30.60 0.56 12.13
C GLU A 256 -31.26 1.08 13.42
N ASP A 257 -30.65 0.88 14.59
CA ASP A 257 -31.32 1.05 15.90
C ASP A 257 -30.57 1.99 16.87
N GLN A 258 -30.37 3.23 16.46
CA GLN A 258 -30.20 4.32 17.44
C GLN A 258 -31.30 5.35 17.21
N GLY A 259 -32.31 5.31 18.10
CA GLY A 259 -33.47 6.21 18.18
C GLY A 259 -33.13 7.67 18.43
N ALA A 260 -32.33 8.27 17.55
CA ALA A 260 -32.19 9.70 17.41
C ALA A 260 -33.09 10.13 16.26
N GLU A 261 -34.13 10.88 16.60
CA GLU A 261 -34.71 11.87 15.71
C GLU A 261 -33.55 12.52 14.92
N ARG A 262 -33.45 12.19 13.62
CA ARG A 262 -32.50 12.86 12.73
C ARG A 262 -33.03 14.28 12.58
N ASN A 263 -32.66 15.13 13.53
CA ASN A 263 -32.95 16.55 13.57
C ASN A 263 -32.44 17.18 12.27
N GLY A 264 -33.33 17.31 11.29
CA GLY A 264 -33.48 18.45 10.39
C GLY A 264 -32.30 18.93 9.54
N THR A 265 -31.11 18.31 9.58
CA THR A 265 -30.01 18.64 8.66
C THR A 265 -29.88 17.52 7.64
N GLU A 266 -30.63 17.69 6.56
CA GLU A 266 -30.82 16.80 5.41
C GLU A 266 -29.56 16.69 4.54
N GLN A 267 -28.45 16.26 5.13
CA GLN A 267 -27.34 15.62 4.41
C GLN A 267 -26.88 14.44 5.27
N ALA A 268 -27.66 13.35 5.28
CA ALA A 268 -27.20 12.10 5.85
C ALA A 268 -25.82 11.77 5.24
N ARG A 269 -24.76 11.76 6.06
CA ARG A 269 -23.40 11.54 5.58
C ARG A 269 -23.34 10.18 4.89
N LYS A 270 -23.06 10.20 3.59
CA LYS A 270 -22.83 9.01 2.77
C LYS A 270 -21.35 8.63 2.89
N MET A 271 -21.07 7.34 3.06
CA MET A 271 -19.72 6.79 2.96
C MET A 271 -19.45 6.43 1.51
N LEU A 272 -18.36 6.95 0.96
CA LEU A 272 -17.94 6.58 -0.39
C LEU A 272 -17.23 5.23 -0.32
N VAL A 273 -17.56 4.31 -1.21
CA VAL A 273 -16.99 2.96 -1.29
C VAL A 273 -16.51 2.70 -2.70
N GLY A 274 -15.31 2.13 -2.85
CA GLY A 274 -14.75 1.79 -4.16
C GLY A 274 -13.83 0.58 -4.09
N SER A 275 -13.44 0.05 -5.25
CA SER A 275 -12.45 -1.03 -5.37
C SER A 275 -11.56 -0.83 -6.58
N ILE A 276 -10.24 -0.92 -6.38
CA ILE A 276 -9.23 -0.92 -7.44
C ILE A 276 -9.41 -2.10 -8.40
N LYS A 277 -10.07 -3.18 -7.98
CA LYS A 277 -10.28 -4.37 -8.83
C LYS A 277 -11.10 -4.08 -10.07
N THR A 278 -11.89 -3.01 -10.06
CA THR A 278 -12.64 -2.54 -11.23
C THR A 278 -11.73 -1.97 -12.33
N VAL A 279 -10.49 -1.63 -12.00
CA VAL A 279 -9.50 -1.04 -12.92
C VAL A 279 -8.46 -2.06 -13.35
N VAL A 280 -7.83 -2.75 -12.39
CA VAL A 280 -6.66 -3.60 -12.63
C VAL A 280 -6.95 -5.11 -12.46
N GLY A 281 -8.22 -5.46 -12.23
CA GLY A 281 -8.59 -6.81 -11.82
C GLY A 281 -8.15 -7.14 -10.39
N HIS A 282 -8.38 -8.38 -10.00
CA HIS A 282 -7.95 -8.91 -8.72
C HIS A 282 -6.49 -9.38 -8.80
N THR A 283 -5.57 -8.60 -8.25
CA THR A 283 -4.13 -8.93 -8.22
C THR A 283 -3.75 -9.93 -7.13
N GLU A 284 -4.69 -10.81 -6.77
CA GLU A 284 -4.57 -11.94 -5.82
C GLU A 284 -3.66 -11.65 -4.61
N GLY A 285 -2.48 -12.28 -4.51
CA GLY A 285 -1.54 -12.11 -3.40
C GLY A 285 -1.09 -10.67 -3.16
N SER A 286 -1.19 -9.80 -4.18
CA SER A 286 -0.88 -8.36 -4.13
C SER A 286 -2.11 -7.45 -4.02
N ALA A 287 -3.33 -7.99 -3.97
CA ALA A 287 -4.57 -7.22 -4.07
C ALA A 287 -4.78 -6.24 -2.91
N GLY A 288 -4.30 -6.60 -1.72
CA GLY A 288 -4.34 -5.74 -0.56
C GLY A 288 -3.50 -4.47 -0.70
N LEU A 289 -2.27 -4.61 -1.21
CA LEU A 289 -1.38 -3.47 -1.42
C LEU A 289 -1.83 -2.59 -2.60
N ALA A 290 -2.45 -3.16 -3.63
CA ALA A 290 -3.07 -2.35 -4.68
C ALA A 290 -4.12 -1.39 -4.09
N GLY A 291 -4.99 -1.89 -3.19
CA GLY A 291 -5.96 -1.05 -2.48
C GLY A 291 -5.30 -0.01 -1.55
N LEU A 292 -4.27 -0.43 -0.79
CA LEU A 292 -3.49 0.47 0.07
C LEU A 292 -2.89 1.63 -0.74
N LEU A 293 -2.25 1.33 -1.86
CA LEU A 293 -1.62 2.32 -2.74
C LEU A 293 -2.65 3.26 -3.36
N LYS A 294 -3.79 2.74 -3.85
CA LYS A 294 -4.88 3.58 -4.37
C LYS A 294 -5.36 4.59 -3.33
N ALA A 295 -5.61 4.14 -2.11
CA ALA A 295 -6.13 5.02 -1.06
C ALA A 295 -5.05 6.00 -0.56
N SER A 296 -3.79 5.59 -0.49
CA SER A 296 -2.66 6.50 -0.23
C SER A 296 -2.58 7.59 -1.31
N LEU A 297 -2.59 7.21 -2.59
CA LEU A 297 -2.56 8.14 -3.71
C LEU A 297 -3.79 9.05 -3.76
N ALA A 298 -4.99 8.53 -3.47
CA ALA A 298 -6.21 9.33 -3.41
C ALA A 298 -6.12 10.44 -2.35
N LEU A 299 -5.54 10.13 -1.18
CA LEU A 299 -5.25 11.13 -0.15
C LEU A 299 -4.21 12.15 -0.60
N GLN A 300 -3.10 11.65 -1.17
CA GLN A 300 -1.98 12.42 -1.72
C GLN A 300 -2.35 13.24 -2.96
N HIS A 301 -3.47 12.98 -3.61
CA HIS A 301 -3.95 13.83 -4.70
C HIS A 301 -5.19 14.63 -4.31
N GLY A 302 -5.69 14.45 -3.07
CA GLY A 302 -6.93 15.07 -2.64
C GLY A 302 -8.09 14.77 -3.58
N SER A 303 -8.13 13.58 -4.17
CA SER A 303 -9.16 13.15 -5.12
C SER A 303 -9.47 11.67 -4.97
N ILE A 304 -10.74 11.31 -5.15
CA ILE A 304 -11.20 9.93 -5.18
C ILE A 304 -11.43 9.56 -6.64
N PRO A 305 -10.69 8.58 -7.19
CA PRO A 305 -10.85 8.15 -8.57
C PRO A 305 -12.19 7.43 -8.78
N PRO A 306 -12.72 7.41 -10.02
CA PRO A 306 -13.95 6.69 -10.33
C PRO A 306 -13.79 5.18 -10.13
N ASN A 307 -14.83 4.56 -9.60
CA ASN A 307 -15.05 3.12 -9.62
C ASN A 307 -15.65 2.74 -10.97
N LEU A 308 -14.94 1.90 -11.73
CA LEU A 308 -15.35 1.56 -13.09
C LEU A 308 -16.42 0.46 -13.11
N LEU A 309 -17.06 0.30 -14.27
CA LEU A 309 -17.95 -0.84 -14.58
C LEU A 309 -19.21 -0.96 -13.69
N PHE A 310 -19.63 0.14 -13.07
CA PHE A 310 -20.86 0.24 -12.30
C PHE A 310 -21.92 0.99 -13.12
N GLU A 311 -22.93 0.26 -13.59
CA GLU A 311 -24.06 0.77 -14.39
C GLU A 311 -25.38 0.60 -13.64
N THR A 312 -25.63 -0.57 -13.05
CA THR A 312 -26.89 -0.90 -12.37
C THR A 312 -26.59 -1.52 -11.02
N LEU A 313 -27.14 -0.97 -9.94
CA LEU A 313 -26.94 -1.50 -8.60
C LEU A 313 -27.54 -2.91 -8.44
N ASN A 314 -26.79 -3.82 -7.84
CA ASN A 314 -27.28 -5.13 -7.45
C ASN A 314 -28.46 -5.01 -6.44
N PRO A 315 -29.64 -5.59 -6.72
CA PRO A 315 -30.81 -5.48 -5.83
C PRO A 315 -30.57 -5.97 -4.40
N ARG A 316 -29.63 -6.91 -4.19
CA ARG A 316 -29.27 -7.40 -2.85
C ARG A 316 -28.47 -6.39 -2.01
N ILE A 317 -27.93 -5.35 -2.64
CA ILE A 317 -27.16 -4.28 -2.00
C ILE A 317 -28.02 -3.02 -1.78
N LEU A 318 -29.17 -2.92 -2.46
CA LEU A 318 -30.09 -1.79 -2.38
C LEU A 318 -30.42 -1.33 -0.94
N PRO A 319 -30.64 -2.22 0.05
CA PRO A 319 -30.89 -1.78 1.44
C PRO A 319 -29.76 -0.92 2.04
N PHE A 320 -28.51 -1.21 1.70
CA PHE A 320 -27.32 -0.56 2.27
C PHE A 320 -26.86 0.67 1.46
N TYR A 321 -27.22 0.72 0.18
CA TYR A 321 -26.73 1.72 -0.77
C TYR A 321 -27.16 3.15 -0.44
N THR A 322 -28.24 3.34 0.33
CA THR A 322 -28.67 4.68 0.77
C THR A 322 -27.58 5.41 1.58
N GLN A 323 -26.68 4.67 2.23
CA GLN A 323 -25.58 5.17 3.04
C GLN A 323 -24.21 4.85 2.45
N LEU A 324 -24.08 3.80 1.64
CA LEU A 324 -22.85 3.38 0.97
C LEU A 324 -22.93 3.72 -0.53
N HIS A 325 -22.13 4.67 -1.01
CA HIS A 325 -22.22 5.18 -2.39
C HIS A 325 -20.97 4.91 -3.21
N ILE A 326 -21.16 4.56 -4.48
CA ILE A 326 -20.08 4.32 -5.44
C ILE A 326 -19.74 5.63 -6.17
N PRO A 327 -18.48 6.10 -6.14
CA PRO A 327 -18.06 7.24 -6.94
C PRO A 327 -17.88 6.79 -8.41
N THR A 328 -18.78 7.18 -9.31
CA THR A 328 -18.68 6.83 -10.76
C THR A 328 -17.89 7.86 -11.59
N GLN A 329 -17.52 8.98 -10.97
CA GLN A 329 -16.70 10.04 -11.54
C GLN A 329 -15.61 10.43 -10.55
N SER A 330 -14.51 10.98 -11.06
CA SER A 330 -13.47 11.55 -10.21
C SER A 330 -14.06 12.70 -9.39
N MET A 331 -13.82 12.69 -8.08
CA MET A 331 -14.32 13.71 -7.17
C MET A 331 -13.21 14.22 -6.24
N ALA A 332 -13.33 15.47 -5.79
CA ALA A 332 -12.43 15.99 -4.76
C ALA A 332 -12.57 15.16 -3.48
N TRP A 333 -11.46 15.01 -2.76
CA TRP A 333 -11.46 14.37 -1.45
C TRP A 333 -12.38 15.18 -0.51
N PRO A 334 -13.38 14.56 0.14
CA PRO A 334 -14.32 15.29 0.98
C PRO A 334 -13.60 16.10 2.06
N THR A 335 -14.12 17.27 2.41
CA THR A 335 -13.68 17.98 3.61
C THR A 335 -14.46 17.44 4.80
N LEU A 336 -13.78 17.18 5.92
CA LEU A 336 -14.47 16.90 7.17
C LEU A 336 -15.21 18.17 7.61
N PRO A 337 -16.50 18.12 8.00
CA PRO A 337 -17.21 19.29 8.48
C PRO A 337 -16.49 19.94 9.64
N ASP A 338 -16.41 21.28 9.64
CA ASP A 338 -15.60 22.11 10.54
C ASP A 338 -15.51 21.56 11.96
N ALA A 339 -14.41 20.84 12.22
CA ALA A 339 -14.06 20.40 13.54
C ALA A 339 -13.32 21.54 14.24
N LYS A 340 -14.07 22.47 14.84
CA LYS A 340 -13.56 23.35 15.91
C LYS A 340 -13.05 22.57 17.14
N CYS A 341 -13.01 21.24 17.10
CA CYS A 341 -12.41 20.38 18.10
C CYS A 341 -11.50 19.35 17.41
N ALA A 342 -10.25 19.29 17.86
CA ALA A 342 -9.20 18.34 17.47
C ALA A 342 -8.32 18.70 16.25
N ALA A 343 -8.18 19.97 15.92
CA ALA A 343 -6.84 20.50 15.68
C ALA A 343 -6.04 20.42 17.00
N ARG A 344 -5.69 19.20 17.45
CA ARG A 344 -4.40 19.07 18.12
C ARG A 344 -3.43 19.51 17.04
N GLU A 345 -2.82 20.69 17.22
CA GLU A 345 -1.63 21.09 16.50
C GLU A 345 -0.64 19.93 16.59
N ARG A 346 -0.72 19.01 15.63
CA ARG A 346 0.31 18.01 15.44
C ARG A 346 1.40 18.81 14.77
N LYS A 347 2.47 19.09 15.51
CA LYS A 347 3.75 19.51 14.93
C LYS A 347 4.12 18.45 13.89
N GLN A 348 3.78 18.71 12.64
CA GLN A 348 4.16 17.88 11.51
C GLN A 348 5.68 18.04 11.32
N PRO A 349 6.39 17.02 10.81
CA PRO A 349 7.73 17.25 10.29
C PRO A 349 7.59 18.27 9.17
N ALA A 350 8.27 19.40 9.33
CA ALA A 350 8.28 20.45 8.34
C ALA A 350 8.77 19.86 7.01
N SER A 351 8.10 20.16 5.91
CA SER A 351 8.52 19.72 4.58
C SER A 351 9.99 20.07 4.27
N GLY A 352 10.51 21.14 4.88
CA GLY A 352 11.94 21.50 4.87
C GLY A 352 12.87 20.50 5.56
N THR A 353 12.43 19.85 6.64
CA THR A 353 13.21 18.80 7.33
C THR A 353 13.41 17.58 6.43
N SER A 354 12.38 17.17 5.69
CA SER A 354 12.49 16.03 4.76
C SER A 354 13.42 16.32 3.58
N LEU A 355 13.34 17.52 3.03
CA LEU A 355 14.26 17.96 1.97
C LEU A 355 15.70 18.04 2.48
N LEU A 356 15.93 18.56 3.69
CA LEU A 356 17.26 18.61 4.32
C LEU A 356 17.84 17.21 4.56
N SER A 357 17.03 16.26 5.03
CA SER A 357 17.44 14.86 5.20
C SER A 357 17.84 14.24 3.87
N CYS A 358 17.04 14.43 2.83
CA CYS A 358 17.34 13.99 1.47
C CYS A 358 18.65 14.59 0.91
N MET A 359 18.87 15.90 1.11
CA MET A 359 20.11 16.59 0.70
C MET A 359 21.32 16.03 1.46
N THR A 360 21.17 15.77 2.76
CA THR A 360 22.23 15.20 3.61
C THR A 360 22.63 13.81 3.12
N ARG A 361 21.66 12.91 2.88
CA ARG A 361 21.92 11.56 2.35
C ARG A 361 22.58 11.59 0.96
N LEU A 362 22.16 12.53 0.10
CA LEU A 362 22.81 12.71 -1.20
C LEU A 362 24.25 13.19 -1.06
N SER A 363 24.53 14.11 -0.13
CA SER A 363 25.89 14.58 0.15
C SER A 363 26.78 13.43 0.63
N GLU A 364 26.29 12.60 1.54
CA GLU A 364 26.99 11.41 2.03
C GLU A 364 27.25 10.39 0.90
N TYR A 365 26.25 10.11 0.07
CA TYR A 365 26.42 9.23 -1.10
C TYR A 365 27.48 9.76 -2.06
N LEU A 366 27.42 11.06 -2.39
CA LEU A 366 28.42 11.67 -3.24
C LEU A 366 29.79 11.61 -2.59
N HIS A 367 29.94 11.77 -1.27
CA HIS A 367 31.25 11.71 -0.61
C HIS A 367 31.86 10.31 -0.54
N THR A 368 31.04 9.27 -0.44
CA THR A 368 31.49 7.89 -0.26
C THR A 368 31.77 7.16 -1.57
N THR A 369 31.42 7.76 -2.71
CA THR A 369 31.51 7.14 -4.04
C THR A 369 32.62 7.77 -4.89
N ASP A 370 33.39 6.95 -5.62
CA ASP A 370 34.44 7.42 -6.53
C ASP A 370 33.87 8.27 -7.68
N ASP A 371 34.47 9.44 -7.93
CA ASP A 371 33.97 10.44 -8.91
C ASP A 371 33.80 9.88 -10.33
N ASN A 372 34.62 8.90 -10.73
CA ASN A 372 34.58 8.30 -12.05
C ASN A 372 33.50 7.21 -12.22
N SER A 373 32.82 6.82 -11.13
CA SER A 373 31.78 5.78 -11.15
C SER A 373 30.36 6.33 -11.28
N ILE A 374 30.17 7.65 -11.07
CA ILE A 374 28.84 8.29 -11.11
C ILE A 374 28.63 8.96 -12.47
N ASN A 375 27.63 8.49 -13.22
CA ASN A 375 27.11 9.22 -14.37
C ASN A 375 26.18 10.35 -13.88
N ALA A 376 26.63 11.60 -14.01
CA ALA A 376 25.87 12.77 -13.58
C ALA A 376 24.50 12.91 -14.28
N ARG A 377 24.38 12.45 -15.52
CA ARG A 377 23.10 12.47 -16.27
C ARG A 377 22.11 11.48 -15.67
N ASP A 378 22.57 10.28 -15.37
CA ASP A 378 21.73 9.22 -14.80
C ASP A 378 21.31 9.60 -13.38
N LEU A 379 22.24 10.14 -12.58
CA LEU A 379 21.93 10.68 -11.26
C LEU A 379 20.86 11.77 -11.32
N ALA A 380 21.00 12.74 -12.22
CA ALA A 380 20.02 13.80 -12.40
C ALA A 380 18.65 13.26 -12.85
N HIS A 381 18.64 12.27 -13.76
CA HIS A 381 17.41 11.63 -14.21
C HIS A 381 16.72 10.87 -13.06
N THR A 382 17.45 10.07 -12.29
CA THR A 382 16.90 9.34 -11.13
C THR A 382 16.32 10.29 -10.08
N LEU A 383 17.06 11.36 -9.74
CA LEU A 383 16.59 12.36 -8.77
C LEU A 383 15.33 13.10 -9.23
N TYR A 384 15.17 13.31 -10.55
CA TYR A 384 14.02 13.99 -11.12
C TYR A 384 12.81 13.08 -11.33
N ALA A 385 13.03 11.84 -11.79
CA ALA A 385 11.97 10.96 -12.28
C ALA A 385 11.44 9.95 -11.25
N ARG A 386 12.20 9.62 -10.19
CA ARG A 386 11.92 8.45 -9.32
C ARG A 386 11.69 8.76 -7.83
N ARG A 387 11.42 10.02 -7.45
CA ARG A 387 11.17 10.35 -6.03
C ARG A 387 9.71 10.70 -5.75
N SER A 388 9.24 10.31 -4.56
CA SER A 388 8.03 10.86 -3.94
C SER A 388 8.13 12.39 -3.96
N ARG A 389 7.09 13.06 -4.46
CA ARG A 389 7.11 14.52 -4.60
C ARG A 389 7.04 15.14 -3.21
N LEU A 390 8.16 15.66 -2.74
CA LEU A 390 8.19 16.51 -1.55
C LEU A 390 7.41 17.80 -1.82
N GLN A 391 6.77 18.36 -0.80
CA GLN A 391 6.09 19.66 -0.91
C GLN A 391 7.03 20.82 -1.26
N VAL A 392 8.31 20.66 -0.98
CA VAL A 392 9.35 21.64 -1.27
C VAL A 392 10.45 20.98 -2.08
N ALA A 393 10.92 21.68 -3.11
CA ALA A 393 12.03 21.25 -3.96
C ALA A 393 13.07 22.37 -4.09
N THR A 394 14.34 21.99 -4.19
CA THR A 394 15.44 22.91 -4.50
C THR A 394 16.18 22.42 -5.74
N ALA A 395 16.81 23.34 -6.48
CA ALA A 395 17.60 23.04 -7.66
C ALA A 395 19.04 23.50 -7.46
N ILE A 396 19.98 22.55 -7.43
CA ILE A 396 21.41 22.83 -7.27
C ILE A 396 22.10 22.50 -8.60
N SER A 397 22.60 23.52 -9.28
CA SER A 397 23.35 23.36 -10.52
C SER A 397 24.85 23.20 -10.25
N ALA A 398 25.55 22.37 -11.02
CA ALA A 398 27.00 22.27 -10.93
C ALA A 398 27.58 21.82 -12.27
N SER A 399 28.82 22.22 -12.55
CA SER A 399 29.55 21.84 -13.76
C SER A 399 30.31 20.50 -13.63
N SER A 400 30.42 19.96 -12.42
CA SER A 400 31.07 18.68 -12.11
C SER A 400 30.53 18.10 -10.80
N ILE A 401 30.74 16.80 -10.55
CA ILE A 401 30.37 16.15 -9.27
C ILE A 401 31.14 16.78 -8.09
N ALA A 402 32.42 17.12 -8.27
CA ALA A 402 33.21 17.81 -7.25
C ALA A 402 32.61 19.17 -6.86
N ASN A 403 32.19 19.97 -7.84
CA ASN A 403 31.51 21.25 -7.58
C ASN A 403 30.12 21.06 -6.96
N LEU A 404 29.41 19.99 -7.37
CA LEU A 404 28.11 19.65 -6.80
C LEU A 404 28.23 19.33 -5.30
N ARG A 405 29.24 18.56 -4.89
CA ARG A 405 29.53 18.25 -3.48
C ARG A 405 29.71 19.53 -2.67
N GLY A 406 30.59 20.44 -3.11
CA GLY A 406 30.85 21.70 -2.40
C GLY A 406 29.59 22.54 -2.21
N ARG A 407 28.83 22.76 -3.29
CA ARG A 407 27.57 23.51 -3.23
C ARG A 407 26.54 22.84 -2.33
N LEU A 408 26.43 21.52 -2.39
CA LEU A 408 25.47 20.78 -1.56
C LEU A 408 25.80 20.92 -0.06
N ILE A 409 27.08 20.91 0.31
CA ILE A 409 27.51 21.14 1.70
C ILE A 409 27.15 22.55 2.16
N GLU A 410 27.41 23.57 1.34
CA GLU A 410 27.06 24.97 1.65
C GLU A 410 25.56 25.12 1.86
N GLU A 411 24.74 24.58 0.95
CA GLU A 411 23.28 24.64 1.06
C GLU A 411 22.77 23.89 2.30
N ILE A 412 23.35 22.72 2.65
CA ILE A 412 23.01 22.00 3.89
C ILE A 412 23.38 22.82 5.13
N GLN A 413 24.56 23.47 5.14
CA GLN A 413 25.01 24.28 6.28
C GLN A 413 24.11 25.51 6.48
N ASP A 414 23.70 26.15 5.40
CA ASP A 414 22.78 27.29 5.46
C ASP A 414 21.37 26.86 5.90
N ALA A 415 20.86 25.75 5.36
CA ALA A 415 19.57 25.18 5.78
C ALA A 415 19.54 24.78 7.26
N ARG A 416 20.67 24.30 7.82
CA ARG A 416 20.76 23.90 9.24
C ARG A 416 20.71 25.08 10.22
N LYS A 417 20.99 26.31 9.78
CA LYS A 417 20.95 27.50 10.66
C LYS A 417 19.52 27.83 11.08
N ASP A 418 18.59 27.75 10.13
CA ASP A 418 17.15 27.89 10.35
C ASP A 418 16.43 27.21 9.17
N VAL A 419 16.01 25.96 9.37
CA VAL A 419 15.35 25.12 8.34
C VAL A 419 14.14 25.85 7.78
N GLU A 420 13.32 26.39 8.67
CA GLU A 420 12.05 27.02 8.32
C GLU A 420 12.24 28.34 7.55
N ALA A 421 13.21 29.16 7.94
CA ALA A 421 13.50 30.42 7.26
C ALA A 421 14.20 30.17 5.92
N TYR A 422 15.13 29.22 5.86
CA TYR A 422 15.87 28.88 4.64
C TYR A 422 14.91 28.41 3.53
N PHE A 423 14.01 27.47 3.83
CA PHE A 423 13.06 26.94 2.84
C PHE A 423 11.89 27.88 2.51
N ARG A 424 11.77 29.02 3.20
CA ARG A 424 10.88 30.14 2.83
C ARG A 424 11.52 31.12 1.84
N SER A 425 12.81 30.99 1.53
CA SER A 425 13.59 31.95 0.73
C SER A 425 13.98 31.45 -0.68
N ASN A 426 14.53 32.35 -1.50
CA ASN A 426 14.49 32.44 -2.98
C ASN A 426 14.95 31.24 -3.85
N THR A 427 15.46 30.14 -3.31
CA THR A 427 15.96 28.98 -4.09
C THR A 427 15.03 27.77 -4.06
N VAL A 428 13.97 27.82 -3.26
CA VAL A 428 13.10 26.68 -2.98
C VAL A 428 11.72 26.95 -3.58
N ARG A 429 11.27 26.06 -4.45
CA ARG A 429 9.92 26.09 -4.99
C ARG A 429 9.04 25.21 -4.10
N ARG A 430 7.98 25.81 -3.55
CA ARG A 430 6.88 25.05 -2.97
C ARG A 430 6.02 24.52 -4.11
N ASP A 431 5.81 23.22 -4.15
CA ASP A 431 4.82 22.62 -5.03
C ASP A 431 3.46 22.69 -4.31
N PRO A 432 2.54 23.58 -4.74
CA PRO A 432 1.22 23.69 -4.11
C PRO A 432 0.35 22.45 -4.36
N ASP A 433 0.72 21.59 -5.32
CA ASP A 433 -0.06 20.42 -5.73
C ASP A 433 0.29 19.16 -4.92
N VAL A 434 1.30 19.22 -4.02
CA VAL A 434 1.63 18.13 -3.09
C VAL A 434 0.91 18.38 -1.76
N PRO A 435 -0.15 17.63 -1.42
CA PRO A 435 -0.86 17.81 -0.17
C PRO A 435 -0.07 17.29 1.03
N GLU A 436 -0.43 17.78 2.20
CA GLU A 436 0.14 17.33 3.48
C GLU A 436 -0.13 15.83 3.72
N PRO A 437 0.74 15.14 4.48
CA PRO A 437 0.51 13.75 4.87
C PRO A 437 -0.85 13.62 5.55
N LYS A 438 -1.77 12.88 4.93
CA LYS A 438 -3.10 12.65 5.49
C LYS A 438 -3.11 11.33 6.23
N VAL A 439 -3.97 11.26 7.24
CA VAL A 439 -4.22 10.01 7.96
C VAL A 439 -4.89 9.06 6.99
N LEU A 440 -4.21 7.95 6.69
CA LEU A 440 -4.81 6.87 5.94
C LEU A 440 -5.68 6.05 6.91
N GLY A 441 -6.98 6.09 6.65
CA GLY A 441 -8.00 5.43 7.45
C GLY A 441 -7.84 3.91 7.43
N VAL A 442 -8.49 3.28 8.40
CA VAL A 442 -8.49 1.84 8.65
C VAL A 442 -8.91 1.06 7.40
N PHE A 443 -8.03 0.20 6.88
CA PHE A 443 -8.41 -0.83 5.91
C PHE A 443 -8.92 -2.04 6.67
N THR A 444 -10.19 -2.33 6.47
CA THR A 444 -10.79 -3.61 6.83
C THR A 444 -11.32 -4.19 5.54
N GLY A 445 -10.40 -4.65 4.71
CA GLY A 445 -10.75 -5.05 3.36
C GLY A 445 -9.71 -5.99 2.85
N GLN A 446 -9.65 -7.18 3.45
CA GLN A 446 -9.79 -8.48 2.80
C GLN A 446 -10.10 -9.47 3.92
N GLY A 447 -11.38 -9.77 4.14
CA GLY A 447 -11.70 -11.01 4.88
C GLY A 447 -10.96 -12.11 4.16
N ALA A 448 -10.07 -12.81 4.84
CA ALA A 448 -9.42 -13.97 4.26
C ALA A 448 -10.55 -14.93 3.92
N GLN A 449 -10.97 -14.99 2.65
CA GLN A 449 -12.03 -15.89 2.16
C GLN A 449 -11.62 -17.38 2.24
N TRP A 450 -10.57 -17.67 3.02
CA TRP A 450 -9.85 -18.93 3.16
C TRP A 450 -9.30 -19.18 4.57
N ALA A 451 -9.44 -18.24 5.53
CA ALA A 451 -8.94 -18.43 6.89
C ALA A 451 -10.07 -18.58 7.90
#